data_AF-A0A497GJA8-F1
#
_entry.id   AF-A0A497GJA8-F1
#
_cell.length_a   1.000
_cell.length_b   1.000
_cell.length_c   1.000
_cell.angle_alpha   90.00
_cell.angle_beta   90.00
_cell.angle_gamma   90.00
#
_symmetry.space_group_name_H-M   'P 1'
#
loop_
_entity.id
_entity.type
_entity.pdbx_description
1 polymer ?
#
loop_
_entity_poly.entity_id
_entity_poly.type
_entity_poly.pdbx_seq_one_letter_code
_entity_poly.pdbx_strand_id
1 'polypeptide(L)'
;MEKHGKRILSITEVLDQERVMISLESLFWYHNPSTGYRYLENAVEDILSNRDHTTRLIEHDINIVRKEGKYYIVIPRNKILQLMRKESE
;
A
#
# COMPACT_ATOMS: atom_id res chain seq x y z
N MET A 1 -12.80 -4.74 6.46
CA MET A 1 -11.47 -4.13 6.29
C MET A 1 -10.88 -3.63 7.61
N GLU A 2 -11.68 -2.98 8.46
CA GLU A 2 -11.27 -2.43 9.77
C GLU A 2 -10.46 -3.39 10.68
N LYS A 3 -10.81 -4.69 10.71
CA LYS A 3 -10.10 -5.69 11.52
C LYS A 3 -8.63 -5.89 11.10
N HIS A 4 -8.31 -5.78 9.81
CA HIS A 4 -6.95 -5.96 9.30
C HIS A 4 -6.06 -4.75 9.60
N GLY A 5 -6.59 -3.54 9.43
CA GLY A 5 -5.88 -2.31 9.78
C GLY A 5 -5.55 -2.24 11.28
N LYS A 6 -6.53 -2.56 12.15
CA LYS A 6 -6.32 -2.64 13.61
C LYS A 6 -5.20 -3.63 13.96
N ARG A 7 -5.20 -4.82 13.35
CA ARG A 7 -4.17 -5.83 13.58
C ARG A 7 -2.78 -5.37 13.15
N ILE A 8 -2.66 -4.73 11.98
CA ILE A 8 -1.39 -4.17 11.51
C ILE A 8 -0.87 -3.10 12.48
N LEU A 9 -1.75 -2.19 12.92
CA LEU A 9 -1.38 -1.13 13.86
C LEU A 9 -0.93 -1.69 15.21
N SER A 10 -1.62 -2.69 15.77
CA SER A 10 -1.22 -3.31 17.04
C SER A 10 0.12 -4.04 16.97
N ILE A 11 0.35 -4.81 15.90
CA ILE A 11 1.62 -5.54 15.73
C ILE A 11 2.78 -4.56 15.57
N THR A 12 2.61 -3.55 14.71
CA THR A 12 3.66 -2.56 14.42
C THR A 12 3.98 -1.70 15.64
N GLU A 13 2.99 -1.40 16.48
CA GLU A 13 3.19 -0.70 17.75
C GLU A 13 4.05 -1.49 18.74
N VAL A 14 3.74 -2.78 18.94
CA VAL A 14 4.50 -3.64 19.86
C VAL A 14 5.95 -3.83 19.41
N LEU A 15 6.20 -3.80 18.10
CA LEU A 15 7.52 -4.00 17.50
C LEU A 15 8.30 -2.70 17.26
N ASP A 16 7.75 -1.55 17.66
CA ASP A 16 8.31 -0.22 17.37
C ASP A 16 8.61 -0.01 15.88
N GLN A 17 7.74 -0.54 15.02
CA GLN A 17 7.86 -0.46 13.57
C GLN A 17 7.17 0.79 13.04
N GLU A 18 7.95 1.71 12.49
CA GLU A 18 7.42 2.94 11.88
C GLU A 18 6.76 2.70 10.52
N ARG A 19 7.13 1.61 9.82
CA ARG A 19 6.70 1.32 8.45
C ARG A 19 6.31 -0.14 8.29
N VAL A 20 5.37 -0.36 7.39
CA VAL A 20 4.90 -1.68 6.98
C VAL A 20 5.25 -1.90 5.52
N MET A 21 5.73 -3.09 5.20
CA MET A 21 6.00 -3.52 3.84
C MET A 21 5.00 -4.64 3.49
N ILE A 22 4.13 -4.37 2.52
CA ILE A 22 3.05 -5.27 2.11
C ILE A 22 3.40 -5.80 0.73
N SER A 23 3.48 -7.12 0.57
CA SER A 23 3.67 -7.72 -0.75
C SER A 23 2.48 -7.41 -1.66
N LEU A 24 2.73 -7.09 -2.92
CA LEU A 24 1.66 -6.79 -3.88
C LEU A 24 0.72 -7.99 -4.06
N GLU A 25 1.25 -9.21 -3.97
CA GLU A 25 0.50 -10.47 -4.02
C GLU A 25 -0.61 -10.54 -2.96
N SER A 26 -0.35 -10.02 -1.75
CA SER A 26 -1.36 -9.97 -0.68
C SER A 26 -2.54 -9.05 -1.01
N LEU A 27 -2.40 -8.21 -2.03
CA LEU A 27 -3.42 -7.25 -2.45
C LEU A 27 -4.24 -7.70 -3.65
N PHE A 28 -3.89 -8.83 -4.29
CA PHE A 28 -4.59 -9.31 -5.49
C PHE A 28 -6.08 -9.54 -5.27
N TRP A 29 -6.47 -9.97 -4.07
CA TRP A 29 -7.89 -10.16 -3.72
C TRP A 29 -8.70 -8.86 -3.74
N TYR A 30 -8.03 -7.71 -3.59
CA TYR A 30 -8.67 -6.39 -3.61
C TYR A 30 -8.64 -5.74 -5.00
N HIS A 31 -7.97 -6.34 -5.98
CA HIS A 31 -7.89 -5.78 -7.33
C HIS A 31 -9.23 -5.90 -8.05
N ASN A 32 -9.67 -4.80 -8.67
CA ASN A 32 -10.83 -4.79 -9.54
C ASN A 32 -10.40 -4.51 -10.99
N PRO A 33 -10.59 -5.45 -11.93
CA PRO A 33 -10.26 -5.24 -13.34
C PRO A 33 -11.01 -4.08 -14.02
N SER A 34 -12.10 -3.58 -13.44
CA SER A 34 -12.80 -2.38 -13.93
C SER A 34 -11.96 -1.10 -13.87
N THR A 35 -10.80 -1.15 -13.21
CA THR A 35 -9.79 -0.09 -13.19
C THR A 35 -9.05 0.09 -14.53
N GLY A 36 -9.32 -0.78 -15.52
CA GLY A 36 -8.63 -0.77 -16.82
C GLY A 36 -7.38 -1.63 -16.86
N TYR A 37 -6.95 -2.16 -15.71
CA TYR A 37 -5.81 -3.05 -15.59
C TYR A 37 -6.26 -4.49 -15.37
N ARG A 38 -5.80 -5.40 -16.24
CA ARG A 38 -6.08 -6.85 -16.10
C ARG A 38 -5.48 -7.44 -14.82
N TYR A 39 -4.27 -7.01 -14.48
CA TYR A 39 -3.52 -7.44 -13.29
C TYR A 39 -3.06 -6.23 -12.50
N LEU A 40 -2.97 -6.37 -11.18
CA LEU A 40 -2.54 -5.28 -10.30
C LEU A 40 -1.08 -4.89 -10.57
N GLU A 41 -0.26 -5.86 -10.97
CA GLU A 41 1.12 -5.67 -11.41
C GLU A 41 1.19 -4.70 -12.59
N ASN A 42 0.28 -4.81 -13.56
CA ASN A 42 0.24 -3.88 -14.69
C ASN A 42 -0.04 -2.45 -14.24
N ALA A 43 -0.92 -2.26 -13.25
CA ALA A 43 -1.20 -0.95 -12.69
C ALA A 43 0.03 -0.37 -11.98
N VAL A 44 0.76 -1.21 -11.22
CA VAL A 44 1.99 -0.81 -10.53
C VAL A 44 3.09 -0.42 -11.53
N GLU A 45 3.28 -1.20 -12.59
CA GLU A 45 4.26 -0.89 -13.64
C GLU A 45 3.95 0.44 -14.35
N ASP A 46 2.67 0.72 -14.64
CA ASP A 46 2.26 2.00 -15.23
C ASP A 46 2.55 3.18 -14.30
N ILE A 47 2.21 3.04 -13.01
CA ILE A 47 2.51 4.04 -11.98
C ILE A 47 4.01 4.32 -11.91
N LEU A 48 4.84 3.26 -11.90
CA LEU A 48 6.29 3.38 -11.83
C LEU A 48 6.91 3.95 -13.12
N SER A 49 6.24 3.75 -14.25
CA SER A 49 6.67 4.29 -15.55
C SER A 49 6.28 5.76 -15.74
N ASN A 50 5.36 6.28 -14.92
CA ASN A 50 4.90 7.66 -14.97
C ASN A 50 5.36 8.46 -13.75
N ARG A 51 6.20 9.48 -14.01
CA ARG A 51 6.77 10.33 -12.95
C ARG A 51 5.71 11.05 -12.12
N ASP A 52 4.60 11.49 -12.72
CA ASP A 52 3.55 12.21 -12.02
C ASP A 52 2.79 11.27 -11.07
N HIS A 53 2.53 10.03 -11.49
CA HIS A 53 1.91 9.01 -10.65
C HIS A 53 2.81 8.63 -9.47
N THR A 54 4.10 8.43 -9.72
CA THR A 54 5.07 8.14 -8.67
C THR A 54 5.18 9.31 -7.68
N THR A 55 5.16 10.56 -8.16
CA THR A 55 5.22 11.75 -7.31
C THR A 55 4.01 11.83 -6.38
N ARG A 56 2.80 11.58 -6.89
CA ARG A 56 1.57 11.55 -6.07
C ARG A 56 1.60 10.48 -4.98
N LEU A 57 2.20 9.31 -5.25
CA LEU A 57 2.39 8.29 -4.22
C LEU A 57 3.32 8.77 -3.11
N ILE A 58 4.45 9.38 -3.48
CA ILE A 58 5.42 9.94 -2.55
C ILE A 58 4.80 11.06 -1.69
N GLU A 59 3.99 11.95 -2.28
CA GLU A 59 3.23 12.98 -1.56
C GLU A 59 2.25 12.39 -0.53
N HIS A 60 1.86 11.13 -0.70
CA HIS A 60 1.03 10.41 0.24
C HIS A 60 1.83 9.51 1.20
N ASP A 61 3.16 9.62 1.21
CA ASP A 61 4.10 8.75 1.92
C ASP A 61 3.96 7.26 1.55
N ILE A 62 3.46 6.96 0.36
CA ILE A 62 3.35 5.59 -0.13
C ILE A 62 4.50 5.38 -1.11
N ASN A 63 5.30 4.34 -0.87
CA ASN A 63 6.39 3.97 -1.75
C ASN A 63 6.16 2.58 -2.32
N ILE A 64 6.58 2.36 -3.56
CA ILE A 64 6.64 1.03 -4.16
C ILE A 64 8.10 0.67 -4.33
N VAL A 65 8.50 -0.48 -3.79
CA VAL A 65 9.87 -0.99 -3.89
C VAL A 65 9.87 -2.36 -4.53
N ARG A 66 10.95 -2.68 -5.25
CA ARG A 66 11.17 -4.00 -5.82
C ARG A 66 12.25 -4.72 -5.02
N LYS A 67 11.95 -5.90 -4.50
CA LYS A 67 12.90 -6.77 -3.77
C LYS A 67 12.75 -8.19 -4.28
N GLU A 68 13.87 -8.83 -4.63
CA GLU A 68 13.90 -10.22 -5.11
C GLU A 68 12.91 -10.48 -6.26
N GLY A 69 12.79 -9.51 -7.17
CA GLY A 69 11.89 -9.58 -8.32
C GLY A 69 10.43 -9.26 -8.03
N LYS A 70 10.02 -9.12 -6.76
CA LYS A 70 8.63 -8.84 -6.35
C LYS A 70 8.41 -7.39 -5.94
N TYR A 71 7.18 -6.92 -6.13
CA TYR A 71 6.75 -5.58 -5.71
C TYR A 71 6.20 -5.59 -4.28
N TYR A 72 6.55 -4.54 -3.55
CA TYR A 72 6.06 -4.27 -2.21
C TYR A 72 5.62 -2.82 -2.10
N ILE A 73 4.51 -2.60 -1.40
CA ILE A 73 4.04 -1.28 -1.00
C ILE A 73 4.54 -1.01 0.42
N VAL A 74 5.26 0.09 0.58
CA VAL A 74 5.81 0.55 1.86
C VAL A 74 4.99 1.75 2.32
N ILE A 75 4.39 1.63 3.50
CA ILE A 75 3.48 2.64 4.06
C ILE A 75 3.85 2.90 5.53
N PRO A 76 3.93 4.16 5.98
CA PRO A 76 4.08 4.49 7.38
C PRO A 76 2.90 4.00 8.22
N ARG A 77 3.18 3.52 9.43
CA ARG A 77 2.15 3.14 10.43
C ARG A 77 1.16 4.28 10.66
N ASN A 78 1.64 5.52 10.78
CA ASN A 78 0.80 6.70 10.98
C ASN A 78 -0.16 6.95 9.80
N LYS A 79 0.25 6.63 8.57
CA LYS A 79 -0.63 6.77 7.40
C LYS A 79 -1.77 5.76 7.45
N ILE A 80 -1.50 4.52 7.85
CA ILE A 80 -2.54 3.49 8.07
C ILE A 80 -3.54 3.97 9.12
N LEU A 81 -3.05 4.53 10.23
CA LEU A 81 -3.89 5.10 11.28
C LEU A 81 -4.79 6.24 10.77
N GLN A 82 -4.24 7.16 9.97
CA GLN A 82 -5.01 8.26 9.37
C GLN A 82 -6.11 7.76 8.44
N LEU A 83 -5.81 6.78 7.57
CA LEU A 83 -6.78 6.22 6.62
C LEU A 83 -7.94 5.54 7.35
N MET A 84 -7.65 4.81 8.43
CA MET A 84 -8.69 4.16 9.25
C MET A 84 -9.62 5.16 9.94
N ARG A 85 -9.10 6.30 10.39
CA ARG A 85 -9.94 7.34 11.02
C ARG A 85 -10.88 8.00 10.02
N LYS A 86 -10.41 8.24 8.78
CA LYS A 86 -11.24 8.78 7.69
C LYS A 86 -12.38 7.87 7.27
N GLU A 87 -12.25 6.55 7.42
CA GLU A 87 -13.34 5.60 7.15
C GLU A 87 -14.40 5.56 8.27
N SER A 88 -14.14 6.19 9.43
CA SER A 88 -15.04 6.18 10.60
C SER A 88 -15.87 7.46 10.75
N GLU A 89 -15.69 8.43 9.85
CA GLU A 89 -16.47 9.67 9.72
C GLU A 89 -17.51 9.53 8.60
#